data_AF-A0A9N9CD57-F1
#
_entry.id   AF-A0A9N9CD57-F1
#
_cell.length_a   1.000
_cell.length_b   1.000
_cell.length_c   1.000
_cell.angle_alpha   90.00
_cell.angle_beta   90.00
_cell.angle_gamma   90.00
#
_symmetry.space_group_name_H-M   'P 1'
#
loop_
_entity.id
_entity.type
_entity.pdbx_description
1 polymer ?
#
loop_
_entity_poly.entity_id
_entity_poly.type
_entity_poly.pdbx_seq_one_letter_code
_entity_poly.pdbx_strand_id
1 'polypeptide(L)'
;MDILKAVEFSDTEILVGKEPDTKVFKANSLILKIRSPYFRIALSDEWKRIENGIIKLQKPNITVEVFDIIIKYLYDQKIDHSENDIKTNVAILIAADELCDKDLCTSIENYLLDNKKLLERDGFELETFHECCDMIGPTLTVVRVKHTNEILGGFNPSNWFSNFTPEYINTKNSFIFSMDKMLNSFIFSKVVDNNHAIYSGSEYGMVFGDGRADLNIMPNLKKGECYEKSYEKPIILNKSKFKIEDYEVFQVIKRST
;
A
#
# COMPACT_ATOMS: atom_id res chain seq x y z
N MET A 1 -7.80 12.83 23.59
CA MET A 1 -7.96 14.29 23.84
C MET A 1 -8.91 14.74 22.76
N ASP A 2 -10.09 15.31 23.06
CA ASP A 2 -11.06 15.61 22.02
C ASP A 2 -10.43 16.46 20.91
N ILE A 3 -10.50 15.99 19.67
CA ILE A 3 -9.99 16.70 18.48
C ILE A 3 -10.59 18.11 18.39
N LEU A 4 -11.81 18.28 18.89
CA LEU A 4 -12.48 19.58 19.03
C LEU A 4 -11.71 20.57 19.93
N LYS A 5 -11.05 20.11 21.01
CA LYS A 5 -10.17 20.96 21.85
C LYS A 5 -8.83 21.26 21.19
N ALA A 6 -8.37 20.41 20.27
CA ALA A 6 -7.13 20.64 19.53
C ALA A 6 -7.24 21.76 18.49
N VAL A 7 -8.44 21.98 17.93
CA VAL A 7 -8.71 23.06 16.97
C VAL A 7 -8.66 24.44 17.63
N GLU A 8 -9.03 24.55 18.90
CA GLU A 8 -9.04 25.82 19.65
C GLU A 8 -7.62 26.34 19.96
N PHE A 9 -6.62 25.44 20.01
CA PHE A 9 -5.20 25.77 20.24
C PHE A 9 -4.31 25.35 19.06
N SER A 10 -4.86 25.34 17.85
CA SER A 10 -4.08 25.01 16.65
C SER A 10 -3.18 26.19 16.28
N ASP A 11 -1.88 25.92 16.19
CA ASP A 11 -0.85 26.86 15.73
C ASP A 11 -0.27 26.45 14.36
N THR A 12 -0.75 25.35 13.79
CA THR A 12 -0.27 24.75 12.55
C THR A 12 -1.42 24.43 11.61
N GLU A 13 -1.23 24.75 10.33
CA GLU A 13 -2.08 24.35 9.21
C GLU A 13 -1.29 23.49 8.22
N ILE A 14 -1.83 22.31 7.90
CA ILE A 14 -1.23 21.34 6.99
C ILE A 14 -2.16 21.20 5.80
N LEU A 15 -1.71 21.63 4.62
CA LEU A 15 -2.41 21.38 3.37
C LEU A 15 -2.08 19.97 2.88
N VAL A 16 -3.09 19.12 2.74
CA VAL A 16 -2.96 17.69 2.40
C VAL A 16 -3.64 17.41 1.06
N GLY A 17 -3.11 16.45 0.32
CA GLY A 17 -3.68 15.98 -0.94
C GLY A 17 -3.14 16.73 -2.17
N LYS A 18 -3.65 16.36 -3.35
CA LYS A 18 -3.34 17.00 -4.65
C LYS A 18 -4.64 17.43 -5.29
N GLU A 19 -4.60 18.60 -5.94
CA GLU A 19 -5.75 19.14 -6.67
C GLU A 19 -6.33 18.08 -7.64
N PRO A 20 -7.67 17.94 -7.70
CA PRO A 20 -8.68 18.79 -7.05
C PRO A 20 -9.06 18.39 -5.61
N ASP A 21 -8.46 17.33 -5.05
CA ASP A 21 -8.80 16.81 -3.72
C ASP A 21 -7.76 17.25 -2.68
N THR A 22 -7.94 18.47 -2.17
CA THR A 22 -7.09 19.06 -1.13
C THR A 22 -7.90 19.49 0.09
N LYS A 23 -7.30 19.40 1.28
CA LYS A 23 -7.90 19.86 2.53
C LYS A 23 -6.84 20.44 3.46
N VAL A 24 -7.18 21.52 4.15
CA VAL A 24 -6.36 22.09 5.23
C VAL A 24 -6.76 21.48 6.56
N PHE A 25 -5.78 20.89 7.25
CA PHE A 25 -5.93 20.36 8.60
C PHE A 25 -5.30 21.31 9.60
N LYS A 26 -6.04 21.64 10.66
CA LYS A 26 -5.56 22.42 11.80
C LYS A 26 -5.07 21.47 12.89
N ALA A 27 -3.88 21.73 13.43
CA ALA A 27 -3.28 20.90 14.46
C ALA A 27 -2.37 21.70 15.40
N ASN A 28 -2.08 21.12 16.55
CA ASN A 28 -1.11 21.62 17.52
C ASN A 28 0.30 21.09 17.22
N SER A 29 1.25 21.99 17.02
CA SER A 29 2.63 21.67 16.65
C SER A 29 3.33 20.78 17.68
N LEU A 30 3.08 20.99 18.98
CA LEU A 30 3.73 20.21 20.04
C LEU A 30 3.32 18.73 19.99
N ILE A 31 2.03 18.46 19.79
CA ILE A 31 1.53 17.08 19.67
C ILE A 31 2.17 16.40 18.46
N LEU A 32 2.19 17.07 17.31
CA LEU A 32 2.83 16.55 16.10
C LEU A 32 4.32 16.23 16.31
N LYS A 33 5.08 17.15 16.92
CA LYS A 33 6.53 16.97 17.19
C LYS A 33 6.83 15.83 18.17
N ILE A 34 5.94 15.61 19.14
CA ILE A 34 6.09 14.50 20.09
C ILE A 34 5.84 13.17 19.37
N ARG A 35 4.79 13.12 18.54
CA ARG A 35 4.21 11.88 18.03
C ARG A 35 4.76 11.42 16.67
N SER A 36 5.46 12.27 15.93
CA SER A 36 6.07 11.89 14.65
C SER A 36 7.48 12.46 14.53
N PRO A 37 8.49 11.61 14.25
CA PRO A 37 9.85 12.08 13.97
C PRO A 37 9.92 13.04 12.79
N TYR A 38 9.12 12.80 11.73
CA TYR A 38 9.00 13.72 10.61
C TYR A 38 8.56 15.11 11.07
N PHE A 39 7.44 15.21 11.80
CA PHE A 39 6.93 16.51 12.23
C PHE A 39 7.85 17.18 13.25
N ARG A 40 8.60 16.42 14.05
CA ARG A 40 9.64 16.96 14.94
C ARG A 40 10.67 17.80 14.17
N ILE A 41 11.11 17.29 13.02
CA ILE A 41 12.07 17.95 12.13
C ILE A 41 11.38 19.06 11.34
N ALA A 42 10.24 18.79 10.70
CA ALA A 42 9.53 19.74 9.84
C ALA A 42 9.02 20.99 10.59
N LEU A 43 8.75 20.87 11.91
CA LEU A 43 8.33 21.97 12.78
C LEU A 43 9.48 22.49 13.68
N SER A 44 10.72 22.22 13.31
CA SER A 44 11.89 22.86 13.93
C SER A 44 12.06 24.29 13.43
N ASP A 45 12.81 25.11 14.17
CA ASP A 45 13.02 26.53 13.83
C ASP A 45 13.74 26.73 12.50
N GLU A 46 14.46 25.72 12.01
CA GLU A 46 15.19 25.75 10.75
C GLU A 46 14.28 25.62 9.51
N TRP A 47 13.15 24.90 9.64
CA TRP A 47 12.32 24.52 8.50
C TRP A 47 10.91 25.10 8.54
N LYS A 48 10.43 25.54 9.70
CA LYS A 48 9.07 26.04 9.87
C LYS A 48 8.84 27.32 9.06
N ARG A 49 7.74 27.34 8.32
CA ARG A 49 7.24 28.55 7.63
C ARG A 49 6.08 29.10 8.43
N ILE A 50 6.15 30.38 8.80
CA ILE A 50 5.12 31.03 9.60
C ILE A 50 4.48 32.15 8.77
N GLU A 51 3.17 32.10 8.65
CA GLU A 51 2.35 33.12 7.98
C GLU A 51 1.25 33.57 8.93
N ASN A 52 1.17 34.87 9.21
CA ASN A 52 0.20 35.45 10.14
C ASN A 52 0.16 34.75 11.51
N GLY A 53 1.33 34.32 12.01
CA GLY A 53 1.46 33.61 13.29
C GLY A 53 1.10 32.12 13.26
N ILE A 54 0.74 31.56 12.09
CA ILE A 54 0.40 30.15 11.91
C ILE A 54 1.49 29.44 11.12
N ILE A 55 1.92 28.27 11.58
CA ILE A 55 2.88 27.43 10.88
C ILE A 55 2.20 26.75 9.69
N LYS A 56 2.81 26.81 8.50
CA LYS A 56 2.29 26.21 7.27
C LYS A 56 3.13 25.01 6.84
N LEU A 57 2.49 23.87 6.63
CA LEU A 57 3.09 22.67 6.05
C LEU A 57 2.26 22.15 4.87
N GLN A 58 2.88 21.33 4.05
CA GLN A 58 2.23 20.67 2.93
C GLN A 58 2.56 19.17 2.91
N LYS A 59 1.55 18.35 2.64
CA LYS A 59 1.65 16.90 2.49
C LYS A 59 0.86 16.43 1.27
N PRO A 60 1.35 16.72 0.06
CA PRO A 60 0.64 16.37 -1.17
C PRO A 60 0.68 14.87 -1.48
N ASN A 61 1.57 14.09 -0.85
CA ASN A 61 1.72 12.67 -1.13
C ASN A 61 0.80 11.78 -0.28
N ILE A 62 0.10 12.36 0.69
CA ILE A 62 -0.90 11.67 1.51
C ILE A 62 -2.29 12.14 1.08
N THR A 63 -3.23 11.21 0.90
CA THR A 63 -4.61 11.57 0.56
C THR A 63 -5.34 12.17 1.75
N VAL A 64 -6.38 12.97 1.50
CA VAL A 64 -7.18 13.61 2.55
C VAL A 64 -7.78 12.57 3.50
N GLU A 65 -8.31 11.47 2.95
CA GLU A 65 -8.86 10.34 3.70
C GLU A 65 -7.84 9.70 4.66
N VAL A 66 -6.65 9.36 4.15
CA VAL A 66 -5.60 8.69 4.94
C VAL A 66 -5.07 9.64 6.03
N PHE A 67 -4.90 10.92 5.71
CA PHE A 67 -4.42 11.87 6.71
C PHE A 67 -5.45 12.14 7.81
N ASP A 68 -6.75 12.07 7.51
CA ASP A 68 -7.80 12.17 8.53
C ASP A 68 -7.69 11.05 9.58
N ILE A 69 -7.34 9.83 9.14
CA ILE A 69 -7.07 8.69 10.02
C ILE A 69 -5.78 8.91 10.81
N ILE A 70 -4.70 9.32 10.14
CA ILE A 70 -3.40 9.54 10.78
C ILE A 70 -3.46 10.64 11.82
N ILE A 71 -4.11 11.76 11.54
CA ILE A 71 -4.18 12.85 12.50
C ILE A 71 -4.97 12.42 13.75
N LYS A 72 -6.03 11.61 13.60
CA LYS A 72 -6.73 11.01 14.75
C LYS A 72 -5.80 10.10 15.56
N TYR A 73 -5.07 9.21 14.90
CA TYR A 73 -4.08 8.34 15.53
C TYR A 73 -2.99 9.12 16.27
N LEU A 74 -2.46 10.21 15.68
CA LEU A 74 -1.46 11.05 16.32
C LEU A 74 -1.97 11.70 17.61
N TYR A 75 -3.27 11.92 17.76
CA TYR A 75 -3.85 12.44 19.00
C TYR A 75 -4.19 11.32 19.98
N ASP A 76 -4.90 10.29 19.53
CA ASP A 76 -5.53 9.30 20.40
C ASP A 76 -4.68 8.03 20.62
N GLN A 77 -3.61 7.84 19.85
CA GLN A 77 -2.71 6.67 19.87
C GLN A 77 -3.43 5.33 19.67
N LYS A 78 -4.56 5.38 18.97
CA LYS A 78 -5.38 4.24 18.66
C LYS A 78 -5.76 4.30 17.21
N ILE A 79 -5.70 3.15 16.56
CA ILE A 79 -6.19 2.93 15.22
C ILE A 79 -6.80 1.53 15.18
N ASP A 80 -8.01 1.42 14.66
CA ASP A 80 -8.63 0.14 14.38
C ASP A 80 -8.49 -0.15 12.89
N HIS A 81 -7.52 -0.99 12.55
CA HIS A 81 -7.27 -1.37 11.15
C HIS A 81 -8.42 -2.17 10.53
N SER A 82 -9.30 -2.78 11.35
CA SER A 82 -10.42 -3.58 10.85
C SER A 82 -11.58 -2.75 10.31
N GLU A 83 -11.67 -1.49 10.71
CA GLU A 83 -12.65 -0.54 10.17
C GLU A 83 -12.29 -0.07 8.76
N ASN A 84 -11.00 -0.15 8.39
CA ASN A 84 -10.49 0.27 7.09
C ASN A 84 -10.53 -0.86 6.07
N ASP A 85 -10.73 -0.51 4.79
CA ASP A 85 -10.45 -1.46 3.72
C ASP A 85 -8.93 -1.69 3.55
N ILE A 86 -8.57 -2.75 2.84
CA ILE A 86 -7.17 -3.18 2.66
C ILE A 86 -6.34 -2.12 1.94
N LYS A 87 -6.95 -1.45 0.95
CA LYS A 87 -6.31 -0.38 0.20
C LYS A 87 -5.99 0.80 1.12
N THR A 88 -6.91 1.17 2.01
CA THR A 88 -6.71 2.21 3.02
C THR A 88 -5.64 1.80 4.01
N ASN A 89 -5.63 0.56 4.50
CA ASN A 89 -4.56 0.08 5.39
C ASN A 89 -3.18 0.11 4.73
N VAL A 90 -3.05 -0.35 3.49
CA VAL A 90 -1.80 -0.20 2.72
C VAL A 90 -1.46 1.28 2.56
N ALA A 91 -2.42 2.16 2.26
CA ALA A 91 -2.16 3.58 2.13
C ALA A 91 -1.74 4.25 3.45
N ILE A 92 -2.25 3.79 4.59
CA ILE A 92 -1.80 4.24 5.92
C ILE A 92 -0.37 3.76 6.17
N LEU A 93 0.01 2.54 5.79
CA LEU A 93 1.39 2.05 5.91
C LEU A 93 2.37 2.96 5.15
N ILE A 94 2.00 3.37 3.93
CA ILE A 94 2.79 4.31 3.11
C ILE A 94 2.95 5.65 3.83
N ALA A 95 1.84 6.21 4.30
CA ALA A 95 1.85 7.51 4.93
C ALA A 95 2.54 7.49 6.30
N ALA A 96 2.49 6.37 7.03
CA ALA A 96 3.23 6.14 8.26
C ALA A 96 4.75 6.21 8.00
N ASP A 97 5.23 5.55 6.96
CA ASP A 97 6.63 5.64 6.55
C ASP A 97 7.03 7.07 6.16
N GLU A 98 6.21 7.76 5.34
CA GLU A 98 6.47 9.15 4.96
C GLU A 98 6.55 10.10 6.18
N LEU A 99 5.89 9.73 7.27
CA LEU A 99 5.92 10.43 8.55
C LEU A 99 6.96 9.87 9.54
N CYS A 100 7.75 8.89 9.10
CA CYS A 100 8.75 8.15 9.85
C CYS A 100 8.20 7.53 11.14
N ASP A 101 6.96 7.05 11.11
CA ASP A 101 6.23 6.46 12.24
C ASP A 101 6.34 4.93 12.23
N LYS A 102 7.43 4.42 12.79
CA LYS A 102 7.75 2.98 12.81
C LYS A 102 6.74 2.14 13.58
N ASP A 103 6.12 2.71 14.61
CA ASP A 103 5.15 1.98 15.44
C ASP A 103 3.86 1.77 14.64
N LEU A 104 3.41 2.80 13.91
CA LEU A 104 2.26 2.68 13.00
C LEU A 104 2.56 1.71 11.85
N CYS A 105 3.76 1.75 11.26
CA CYS A 105 4.18 0.76 10.24
C CYS A 105 4.06 -0.67 10.78
N THR A 106 4.69 -0.94 11.92
CA THR A 106 4.69 -2.27 12.55
C THR A 106 3.27 -2.73 12.88
N SER A 107 2.42 -1.82 13.36
CA SER A 107 1.02 -2.12 13.69
C SER A 107 0.23 -2.58 12.46
N ILE A 108 0.40 -1.90 11.31
CA ILE A 108 -0.31 -2.23 10.08
C ILE A 108 0.27 -3.48 9.42
N GLU A 109 1.59 -3.64 9.42
CA GLU A 109 2.25 -4.86 8.95
C GLU A 109 1.72 -6.07 9.69
N ASN A 110 1.67 -6.02 11.03
CA ASN A 110 1.10 -7.08 11.83
C ASN A 110 -0.36 -7.34 11.48
N TYR A 111 -1.18 -6.30 11.23
CA TYR A 111 -2.58 -6.46 10.84
C TYR A 111 -2.76 -7.09 9.46
N LEU A 112 -2.01 -6.62 8.45
CA LEU A 112 -2.07 -7.12 7.08
C LEU A 112 -1.58 -8.57 6.95
N LEU A 113 -0.69 -8.98 7.86
CA LEU A 113 -0.03 -10.29 7.83
C LEU A 113 -0.62 -11.28 8.85
N ASP A 114 -1.70 -10.93 9.56
CA ASP A 114 -2.32 -11.80 10.56
C ASP A 114 -3.31 -12.80 9.93
N ASN A 115 -2.95 -14.08 9.98
CA ASN A 115 -3.81 -15.28 9.83
C ASN A 115 -4.30 -15.66 8.42
N LYS A 116 -3.37 -16.08 7.56
CA LYS A 116 -3.30 -17.39 6.88
C LYS A 116 -2.43 -17.23 5.64
N LYS A 117 -1.16 -17.65 5.74
CA LYS A 117 -0.30 -17.79 4.57
C LYS A 117 -0.90 -18.90 3.71
N LEU A 118 -1.37 -18.59 2.51
CA LEU A 118 -1.92 -19.63 1.62
C LEU A 118 -0.81 -20.58 1.14
N LEU A 119 0.39 -20.02 0.97
CA LEU A 119 1.60 -20.75 0.59
C LEU A 119 2.50 -20.98 1.81
N GLU A 120 2.14 -21.90 2.71
CA GLU A 120 3.06 -22.35 3.77
C GLU A 120 4.14 -23.31 3.27
N ARG A 121 4.04 -23.80 2.03
CA ARG A 121 4.99 -24.76 1.46
C ARG A 121 6.10 -24.06 0.69
N ASP A 122 7.33 -24.42 1.00
CA ASP A 122 8.51 -24.09 0.21
C ASP A 122 8.33 -24.62 -1.22
N GLY A 123 8.00 -23.76 -2.17
CA GLY A 123 7.76 -24.18 -3.55
C GLY A 123 7.57 -22.99 -4.48
N PHE A 124 8.27 -23.01 -5.61
CA PHE A 124 8.08 -22.07 -6.72
C PHE A 124 7.25 -22.74 -7.83
N GLU A 125 6.40 -23.69 -7.48
CA GLU A 125 5.65 -24.47 -8.46
C GLU A 125 4.33 -23.76 -8.77
N LEU A 126 4.00 -23.68 -10.06
CA LEU A 126 2.75 -23.08 -10.54
C LEU A 126 1.54 -23.87 -10.03
N GLU A 127 1.65 -25.19 -9.98
CA GLU A 127 0.62 -26.07 -9.44
C GLU A 127 0.30 -25.74 -7.98
N THR A 128 1.32 -25.54 -7.14
CA THR A 128 1.12 -25.14 -5.73
C THR A 128 0.39 -23.80 -5.62
N PHE A 129 0.66 -22.84 -6.50
CA PHE A 129 -0.10 -21.59 -6.52
C PHE A 129 -1.60 -21.86 -6.75
N HIS A 130 -1.94 -22.63 -7.79
CA HIS A 130 -3.35 -22.93 -8.09
C HIS A 130 -4.02 -23.76 -7.00
N GLU A 131 -3.35 -24.77 -6.44
CA GLU A 131 -3.86 -25.56 -5.30
C GLU A 131 -4.19 -24.67 -4.09
N CYS A 132 -3.36 -23.66 -3.82
CA CYS A 132 -3.47 -22.83 -2.62
C CYS A 132 -4.27 -21.54 -2.80
N CYS A 133 -4.47 -21.04 -4.02
CA CYS A 133 -5.00 -19.69 -4.26
C CYS A 133 -6.24 -19.65 -5.16
N ASP A 134 -6.52 -20.69 -5.95
CA ASP A 134 -7.73 -20.71 -6.76
C ASP A 134 -8.99 -20.68 -5.90
N MET A 135 -10.01 -19.95 -6.34
CA MET A 135 -11.31 -19.85 -5.66
C MET A 135 -11.29 -19.29 -4.22
N ILE A 136 -10.18 -18.67 -3.77
CA ILE A 136 -9.98 -18.24 -2.38
C ILE A 136 -10.05 -16.72 -2.15
N GLY A 137 -9.90 -15.92 -3.19
CA GLY A 137 -9.73 -14.46 -3.09
C GLY A 137 -10.74 -13.76 -2.16
N PRO A 138 -10.40 -12.61 -1.56
CA PRO A 138 -9.29 -11.71 -1.90
C PRO A 138 -7.89 -12.20 -1.49
N THR A 139 -6.86 -11.81 -2.26
CA THR A 139 -5.46 -12.14 -1.97
C THR A 139 -4.52 -10.93 -2.07
N LEU A 140 -3.51 -10.90 -1.21
CA LEU A 140 -2.38 -9.97 -1.28
C LEU A 140 -1.12 -10.77 -1.62
N THR A 141 -0.50 -10.46 -2.75
CA THR A 141 0.78 -11.04 -3.17
C THR A 141 1.93 -10.13 -2.78
N VAL A 142 2.97 -10.69 -2.19
CA VAL A 142 4.21 -9.99 -1.79
C VAL A 142 5.39 -10.75 -2.37
N VAL A 143 6.33 -10.06 -3.01
CA VAL A 143 7.47 -10.64 -3.73
C VAL A 143 8.74 -9.93 -3.32
N ARG A 144 9.76 -10.69 -2.93
CA ARG A 144 11.12 -10.17 -2.71
C ARG A 144 11.94 -10.31 -3.97
N VAL A 145 12.50 -9.21 -4.45
CA VAL A 145 13.33 -9.18 -5.65
C VAL A 145 14.76 -9.56 -5.29
N LYS A 146 15.33 -10.48 -6.07
CA LYS A 146 16.65 -11.05 -5.77
C LYS A 146 17.78 -10.03 -5.91
N HIS A 147 18.65 -9.98 -4.91
CA HIS A 147 19.80 -9.07 -4.83
C HIS A 147 19.42 -7.58 -4.79
N THR A 148 18.20 -7.26 -4.39
CA THR A 148 17.78 -5.89 -4.11
C THR A 148 17.04 -5.84 -2.77
N ASN A 149 16.81 -4.64 -2.26
CA ASN A 149 15.89 -4.44 -1.14
C ASN A 149 14.44 -4.28 -1.62
N GLU A 150 14.14 -4.48 -2.91
CA GLU A 150 12.82 -4.20 -3.45
C GLU A 150 11.84 -5.33 -3.09
N ILE A 151 10.68 -4.90 -2.62
CA ILE A 151 9.49 -5.69 -2.38
C ILE A 151 8.42 -5.21 -3.35
N LEU A 152 7.84 -6.13 -4.11
CA LEU A 152 6.78 -5.86 -5.07
C LEU A 152 5.52 -6.60 -4.63
N GLY A 153 4.37 -6.18 -5.13
CA GLY A 153 3.17 -6.92 -4.85
C GLY A 153 1.94 -6.39 -5.54
N GLY A 154 0.84 -7.09 -5.30
CA GLY A 154 -0.45 -6.73 -5.83
C GLY A 154 -1.58 -7.35 -5.03
N PHE A 155 -2.70 -6.64 -4.99
CA PHE A 155 -3.91 -7.08 -4.33
C PHE A 155 -4.96 -7.46 -5.37
N ASN A 156 -5.39 -8.72 -5.36
CA ASN A 156 -6.48 -9.20 -6.18
C ASN A 156 -7.73 -9.35 -5.29
N PRO A 157 -8.81 -8.57 -5.49
CA PRO A 157 -10.04 -8.68 -4.72
C PRO A 157 -10.91 -9.89 -5.10
N SER A 158 -10.57 -10.59 -6.18
CA SER A 158 -11.35 -11.68 -6.77
C SER A 158 -10.64 -13.02 -6.63
N ASN A 159 -11.34 -14.11 -6.96
CA ASN A 159 -10.76 -15.44 -7.07
C ASN A 159 -9.72 -15.52 -8.18
N TRP A 160 -8.73 -16.39 -8.00
CA TRP A 160 -7.92 -16.92 -9.11
C TRP A 160 -8.62 -18.15 -9.73
N PHE A 161 -8.33 -18.40 -11.00
CA PHE A 161 -8.85 -19.52 -11.78
C PHE A 161 -7.75 -20.16 -12.64
N SER A 162 -7.75 -21.48 -12.70
CA SER A 162 -6.89 -22.30 -13.57
C SER A 162 -7.64 -22.83 -14.81
N ASN A 163 -8.49 -22.02 -15.44
CA ASN A 163 -9.14 -22.41 -16.69
C ASN A 163 -8.10 -22.64 -17.80
N PHE A 164 -8.39 -23.58 -18.72
CA PHE A 164 -7.51 -23.83 -19.88
C PHE A 164 -7.44 -22.61 -20.80
N THR A 165 -8.59 -21.98 -21.05
CA THR A 165 -8.66 -20.68 -21.70
C THR A 165 -8.46 -19.61 -20.63
N PRO A 166 -7.39 -18.80 -20.71
CA PRO A 166 -7.18 -17.73 -19.76
C PRO A 166 -8.19 -16.58 -19.96
N GLU A 167 -8.58 -15.96 -18.85
CA GLU A 167 -9.65 -14.97 -18.81
C GLU A 167 -9.22 -13.72 -18.05
N TYR A 168 -9.82 -12.59 -18.42
CA TYR A 168 -9.69 -11.34 -17.68
C TYR A 168 -10.73 -11.29 -16.56
N ILE A 169 -10.30 -10.83 -15.39
CA ILE A 169 -11.18 -10.63 -14.25
C ILE A 169 -11.34 -9.12 -14.03
N ASN A 170 -12.58 -8.66 -14.18
CA ASN A 170 -12.91 -7.25 -14.09
C ASN A 170 -12.92 -6.79 -12.63
N THR A 171 -12.16 -5.74 -12.32
CA THR A 171 -12.23 -5.10 -11.01
C THR A 171 -11.66 -3.69 -11.03
N LYS A 172 -12.23 -2.82 -10.20
CA LYS A 172 -11.73 -1.46 -9.93
C LYS A 172 -10.94 -1.36 -8.61
N ASN A 173 -10.92 -2.43 -7.83
CA ASN A 173 -10.37 -2.46 -6.48
C ASN A 173 -9.00 -3.15 -6.40
N SER A 174 -8.44 -3.56 -7.55
CA SER A 174 -7.08 -4.07 -7.64
C SER A 174 -6.06 -2.94 -7.60
N PHE A 175 -4.91 -3.22 -7.02
CA PHE A 175 -3.75 -2.32 -7.02
C PHE A 175 -2.46 -3.14 -7.03
N ILE A 176 -1.40 -2.54 -7.54
CA ILE A 176 -0.04 -3.06 -7.45
C ILE A 176 0.84 -2.05 -6.71
N PHE A 177 1.91 -2.54 -6.12
CA PHE A 177 2.84 -1.70 -5.39
C PHE A 177 4.29 -2.17 -5.51
N SER A 178 5.20 -1.24 -5.21
CA SER A 178 6.62 -1.49 -5.01
C SER A 178 7.08 -0.69 -3.81
N MET A 179 7.96 -1.25 -3.01
CA MET A 179 8.61 -0.57 -1.90
C MET A 179 10.00 -1.13 -1.69
N ASP A 180 10.89 -0.36 -1.09
CA ASP A 180 12.10 -0.97 -0.54
C ASP A 180 11.88 -1.48 0.89
N LYS A 181 12.66 -2.48 1.31
CA LYS A 181 12.57 -3.14 2.62
C LYS A 181 12.82 -2.17 3.78
N MET A 182 13.51 -1.08 3.51
CA MET A 182 13.79 -0.01 4.48
C MET A 182 12.76 1.14 4.34
N LEU A 183 11.75 0.95 3.49
CA LEU A 183 10.64 1.82 3.14
C LEU A 183 11.02 3.21 2.61
N ASN A 184 12.27 3.48 2.22
CA ASN A 184 12.68 4.81 1.72
C ASN A 184 11.99 5.23 0.41
N SER A 185 11.44 4.28 -0.32
CA SER A 185 10.72 4.47 -1.57
C SER A 185 9.50 3.57 -1.59
N PHE A 186 8.37 4.14 -2.01
CA PHE A 186 7.11 3.44 -2.17
C PHE A 186 6.38 3.94 -3.42
N ILE A 187 5.86 3.01 -4.22
CA ILE A 187 4.99 3.26 -5.36
C ILE A 187 3.70 2.49 -5.17
N PHE A 188 2.57 3.20 -5.17
CA PHE A 188 1.22 2.63 -5.21
C PHE A 188 0.59 2.90 -6.58
N SER A 189 0.15 1.88 -7.31
CA SER A 189 -0.47 2.04 -8.64
C SER A 189 -1.84 1.37 -8.67
N LYS A 190 -2.87 2.14 -9.01
CA LYS A 190 -4.26 1.64 -9.07
C LYS A 190 -4.61 1.19 -10.48
N VAL A 191 -5.59 0.30 -10.59
CA VAL A 191 -6.15 -0.05 -11.89
C VAL A 191 -6.85 1.17 -12.53
N VAL A 192 -6.60 1.36 -13.82
CA VAL A 192 -7.28 2.34 -14.68
C VAL A 192 -8.18 1.61 -15.68
N ASP A 193 -7.69 0.52 -16.27
CA ASP A 193 -8.48 -0.34 -17.14
C ASP A 193 -9.07 -1.51 -16.36
N ASN A 194 -10.28 -1.29 -15.84
CA ASN A 194 -10.98 -2.26 -15.00
C ASN A 194 -11.28 -3.59 -15.72
N ASN A 195 -11.30 -3.64 -17.06
CA ASN A 195 -11.61 -4.84 -17.81
C ASN A 195 -10.41 -5.77 -17.99
N HIS A 196 -9.21 -5.26 -17.71
CA HIS A 196 -7.95 -5.99 -17.85
C HIS A 196 -7.14 -5.91 -16.55
N ALA A 197 -7.84 -5.87 -15.40
CA ALA A 197 -7.21 -5.66 -14.10
C ALA A 197 -6.37 -6.86 -13.65
N ILE A 198 -6.87 -8.07 -13.90
CA ILE A 198 -6.26 -9.35 -13.53
C ILE A 198 -6.42 -10.30 -14.71
N TYR A 199 -5.41 -11.13 -14.95
CA TYR A 199 -5.45 -12.18 -15.95
C TYR A 199 -5.19 -13.53 -15.28
N SER A 200 -6.04 -14.53 -15.54
CA SER A 200 -5.97 -15.81 -14.83
C SER A 200 -6.17 -16.97 -15.79
N GLY A 201 -5.38 -18.02 -15.63
CA GLY A 201 -5.50 -19.28 -16.37
C GLY A 201 -4.50 -20.29 -15.85
N SER A 202 -4.66 -21.56 -16.25
CA SER A 202 -3.85 -22.70 -15.78
C SER A 202 -2.34 -22.58 -16.00
N GLU A 203 -1.92 -21.79 -16.99
CA GLU A 203 -0.50 -21.57 -17.33
C GLU A 203 0.08 -20.28 -16.72
N TYR A 204 -0.68 -19.58 -15.87
CA TYR A 204 -0.33 -18.26 -15.35
C TYR A 204 -0.32 -18.24 -13.82
N GLY A 205 0.72 -17.64 -13.25
CA GLY A 205 0.79 -17.34 -11.82
C GLY A 205 -0.02 -16.10 -11.47
N MET A 206 0.58 -15.18 -10.71
CA MET A 206 -0.09 -13.96 -10.31
C MET A 206 0.13 -12.88 -11.37
N VAL A 207 -0.92 -12.55 -12.12
CA VAL A 207 -0.85 -11.59 -13.22
C VAL A 207 -1.83 -10.43 -12.97
N PHE A 208 -1.27 -9.24 -12.74
CA PHE A 208 -1.98 -7.98 -12.59
C PHE A 208 -1.80 -7.14 -13.84
N GLY A 209 -2.89 -6.89 -14.56
CA GLY A 209 -2.90 -6.14 -15.82
C GLY A 209 -3.24 -7.01 -17.02
N ASP A 210 -3.06 -6.45 -18.22
CA ASP A 210 -3.32 -7.15 -19.47
C ASP A 210 -2.39 -8.39 -19.66
N GLY A 211 -2.55 -9.17 -20.74
CA GLY A 211 -1.70 -10.35 -21.01
C GLY A 211 -0.18 -10.07 -21.15
N ARG A 212 0.26 -8.80 -21.10
CA ARG A 212 1.67 -8.35 -20.98
C ARG A 212 1.87 -7.45 -19.73
N ALA A 213 1.01 -7.66 -18.73
CA ALA A 213 0.89 -7.22 -17.35
C ALA A 213 1.82 -6.12 -16.78
N ASP A 214 1.19 -5.27 -15.98
CA ASP A 214 1.83 -4.33 -15.06
C ASP A 214 2.60 -5.02 -13.93
N LEU A 215 2.18 -6.22 -13.53
CA LEU A 215 2.97 -7.12 -12.70
C LEU A 215 2.63 -8.57 -13.04
N ASN A 216 3.56 -9.28 -13.69
CA ASN A 216 3.49 -10.72 -13.90
C ASN A 216 4.50 -11.41 -13.00
N ILE A 217 4.04 -12.31 -12.15
CA ILE A 217 4.87 -13.15 -11.30
C ILE A 217 4.74 -14.59 -11.80
N MET A 218 5.86 -15.16 -12.23
CA MET A 218 5.94 -16.54 -12.76
C MET A 218 6.72 -17.40 -11.76
N PRO A 219 6.03 -18.08 -10.80
CA PRO A 219 6.69 -18.88 -9.78
C PRO A 219 7.65 -19.90 -10.38
N ASN A 220 7.19 -20.69 -11.35
CA ASN A 220 7.95 -21.77 -12.01
C ASN A 220 9.29 -21.30 -12.60
N LEU A 221 9.37 -20.05 -13.06
CA LEU A 221 10.57 -19.47 -13.64
C LEU A 221 11.42 -18.68 -12.64
N LYS A 222 10.92 -18.45 -11.42
CA LYS A 222 11.47 -17.52 -10.42
C LYS A 222 11.77 -16.14 -11.01
N LYS A 223 10.86 -15.67 -11.87
CA LYS A 223 10.99 -14.41 -12.61
C LYS A 223 9.69 -13.63 -12.53
N GLY A 224 9.80 -12.33 -12.65
CA GLY A 224 8.65 -11.49 -12.92
C GLY A 224 8.94 -10.45 -13.97
N GLU A 225 7.86 -9.88 -14.50
CA GLU A 225 7.88 -8.82 -15.50
C GLU A 225 6.94 -7.67 -15.09
N CYS A 226 7.24 -6.46 -15.55
CA CYS A 226 6.50 -5.25 -15.23
C CYS A 226 6.46 -4.34 -16.46
N TYR A 227 5.26 -4.03 -16.98
CA TYR A 227 5.06 -3.12 -18.10
C TYR A 227 3.86 -2.21 -17.84
N GLU A 228 4.00 -0.91 -18.08
CA GLU A 228 2.91 0.04 -17.89
C GLU A 228 1.77 -0.18 -18.91
N LYS A 229 0.60 -0.60 -18.44
CA LYS A 229 -0.57 -0.95 -19.26
C LYS A 229 -1.89 -0.56 -18.63
N SER A 230 -2.36 -1.35 -17.67
CA SER A 230 -3.71 -1.29 -17.12
C SER A 230 -3.76 -0.56 -15.78
N TYR A 231 -2.60 -0.22 -15.20
CA TYR A 231 -2.47 0.50 -13.93
C TYR A 231 -1.87 1.89 -14.14
N GLU A 232 -2.12 2.80 -13.19
CA GLU A 232 -1.84 4.25 -13.29
C GLU A 232 -0.39 4.62 -13.62
N LYS A 233 0.58 3.79 -13.19
CA LYS A 233 2.02 4.04 -13.31
C LYS A 233 2.85 2.77 -13.08
N PRO A 234 4.08 2.70 -13.62
CA PRO A 234 4.97 1.58 -13.40
C PRO A 234 5.42 1.50 -11.93
N ILE A 235 5.54 0.28 -11.40
CA ILE A 235 6.04 0.03 -10.05
C ILE A 235 7.55 -0.28 -10.02
N ILE A 236 8.18 -0.50 -11.18
CA ILE A 236 9.64 -0.60 -11.33
C ILE A 236 10.10 0.39 -12.38
N LEU A 237 10.97 1.32 -12.00
CA LEU A 237 11.54 2.31 -12.91
C LEU A 237 12.72 1.67 -13.67
N ASN A 238 12.63 1.61 -15.00
CA ASN A 238 13.69 1.18 -15.93
C ASN A 238 14.04 -0.32 -16.01
N LYS A 239 13.22 -1.22 -15.44
CA LYS A 239 13.37 -2.68 -15.64
C LYS A 239 12.03 -3.30 -15.98
N SER A 240 11.98 -4.03 -17.09
CA SER A 240 10.81 -4.82 -17.47
C SER A 240 10.83 -6.23 -16.89
N LYS A 241 11.98 -6.71 -16.37
CA LYS A 241 12.16 -8.07 -15.88
C LYS A 241 13.00 -8.11 -14.61
N PHE A 242 12.66 -9.01 -13.69
CA PHE A 242 13.38 -9.21 -12.43
C PHE A 242 13.41 -10.70 -12.04
N LYS A 243 14.35 -11.05 -11.15
CA LYS A 243 14.43 -12.39 -10.54
C LYS A 243 13.81 -12.34 -9.15
N ILE A 244 13.14 -13.41 -8.78
CA ILE A 244 12.45 -13.53 -7.50
C ILE A 244 13.38 -14.27 -6.52
N GLU A 245 13.54 -13.71 -5.33
CA GLU A 245 14.18 -14.40 -4.20
C GLU A 245 13.16 -15.24 -3.44
N ASP A 246 12.00 -14.65 -3.16
CA ASP A 246 10.87 -15.31 -2.51
C ASP A 246 9.55 -14.62 -2.87
N TYR A 247 8.43 -15.32 -2.70
CA TYR A 247 7.11 -14.73 -2.79
C TYR A 247 6.13 -15.38 -1.81
N GLU A 248 5.16 -14.61 -1.36
CA GLU A 248 4.13 -15.04 -0.44
C GLU A 248 2.78 -14.53 -0.94
N VAL A 249 1.75 -15.35 -0.83
CA VAL A 249 0.36 -14.97 -1.12
C VAL A 249 -0.45 -15.17 0.15
N PHE A 250 -1.10 -14.10 0.57
CA PHE A 250 -1.93 -14.05 1.77
C PHE A 250 -3.40 -13.98 1.35
N GLN A 251 -4.25 -14.81 1.96
CA GLN A 251 -5.68 -14.57 1.90
C GLN A 251 -5.99 -13.36 2.77
N VAL A 252 -6.74 -12.40 2.25
CA VAL A 252 -7.13 -11.25 3.06
C VAL A 252 -8.54 -11.46 3.59
N ILE A 253 -8.64 -11.72 4.89
CA ILE A 253 -9.89 -11.98 5.59
C ILE A 253 -10.34 -10.68 6.27
N LYS A 254 -11.52 -10.18 5.90
CA LYS A 254 -12.12 -9.06 6.65
C LYS A 254 -12.50 -9.57 8.04
N ARG A 255 -12.00 -8.93 9.10
CA ARG A 255 -12.45 -9.22 10.46
C ARG A 255 -13.90 -8.77 10.58
N SER A 256 -14.81 -9.71 10.84
CA SER A 256 -16.13 -9.39 11.36
C SER A 256 -15.93 -8.98 12.83
N THR A 257 -16.22 -7.71 13.12
CA THR A 257 -16.32 -7.18 14.49
C THR A 257 -17.35 -7.95 15.31
#